data_AF-A0A1F5CRH2-F1
#
_entry.id   AF-A0A1F5CRH2-F1
#
_cell.length_a   1.000
_cell.length_b   1.000
_cell.length_c   1.000
_cell.angle_alpha   90.00
_cell.angle_beta   90.00
_cell.angle_gamma   90.00
#
_symmetry.space_group_name_H-M   'P 1'
#
loop_
_entity.id
_entity.type
_entity.pdbx_description
1 polymer ?
#
loop_
_entity_poly.entity_id
_entity_poly.type
_entity_poly.pdbx_seq_one_letter_code
_entity_poly.pdbx_strand_id
1 'polypeptide(L)'
;MLGFYENFPETIHGIARFSVSFSTKKLQQTLIATFQKLNSKTYSIETLAAPSIRKCTVDFEFGIAEDKGFNYIDNEETAKALQALQKKPFRIMDFLCALRYHKTQAKGKTPLRFDYFMVRLSFSEDLMEIRVSHERGPRHVEPEDIIRLIVDETNQAFKKKALRMLDLA
;
A
#
# COMPACT_ATOMS: atom_id res chain seq x y z
N MET A 1 9.55 1.17 -17.17
CA MET A 1 9.66 2.42 -16.37
C MET A 1 9.36 2.07 -14.91
N LEU A 2 10.22 2.45 -13.98
CA LEU A 2 10.02 2.18 -12.56
C LEU A 2 8.95 3.12 -11.96
N GLY A 3 8.06 2.58 -11.15
CA GLY A 3 7.04 3.31 -10.40
C GLY A 3 5.76 3.62 -11.18
N PHE A 4 5.65 3.23 -12.45
CA PHE A 4 4.44 3.50 -13.24
C PHE A 4 3.99 2.28 -14.00
N TYR A 5 2.71 1.96 -13.84
CA TYR A 5 2.02 0.89 -14.56
C TYR A 5 1.02 1.50 -15.55
N GLU A 6 1.25 1.28 -16.84
CA GLU A 6 0.46 1.87 -17.92
C GLU A 6 -1.00 1.41 -17.89
N ASN A 7 -1.23 0.14 -17.58
CA ASN A 7 -2.56 -0.47 -17.56
C ASN A 7 -3.23 -0.37 -16.18
N PHE A 8 -3.00 0.74 -15.46
CA PHE A 8 -3.65 0.94 -14.17
C PHE A 8 -5.18 0.99 -14.35
N PRO A 9 -5.97 0.30 -13.51
CA PRO A 9 -7.40 0.17 -13.66
C PRO A 9 -8.15 1.50 -13.76
N GLU A 10 -9.15 1.56 -14.63
CA GLU A 10 -10.06 2.70 -14.73
C GLU A 10 -11.06 2.74 -13.57
N THR A 11 -11.49 1.57 -13.08
CA THR A 11 -12.44 1.47 -11.97
C THR A 11 -11.73 1.67 -10.63
N ILE A 12 -11.87 2.87 -10.07
CA ILE A 12 -11.31 3.20 -8.76
C ILE A 12 -12.39 2.96 -7.70
N HIS A 13 -12.01 2.24 -6.65
CA HIS A 13 -12.90 1.83 -5.57
C HIS A 13 -12.73 2.65 -4.29
N GLY A 14 -11.64 3.41 -4.16
CA GLY A 14 -11.46 4.38 -3.08
C GLY A 14 -10.45 5.45 -3.46
N ILE A 15 -10.75 6.70 -3.11
CA ILE A 15 -9.89 7.86 -3.37
C ILE A 15 -9.74 8.68 -2.10
N ALA A 16 -8.51 9.09 -1.79
CA ALA A 16 -8.27 10.04 -0.71
C ALA A 16 -7.16 11.03 -1.07
N ARG A 17 -7.38 12.30 -0.72
CA ARG A 17 -6.37 13.35 -0.85
C ARG A 17 -5.84 13.79 0.49
N PHE A 18 -4.56 14.10 0.52
CA PHE A 18 -3.83 14.48 1.72
C PHE A 18 -2.99 15.72 1.47
N SER A 19 -2.96 16.62 2.45
CA SER A 19 -1.88 17.59 2.55
C SER A 19 -0.65 16.94 3.19
N VAL A 20 0.52 17.29 2.70
CA VAL A 20 1.81 16.69 3.04
C VAL A 20 2.72 17.73 3.67
N SER A 21 3.24 17.46 4.87
CA SER A 21 4.12 18.39 5.60
C SER A 21 5.62 18.15 5.36
N PHE A 22 5.99 17.44 4.29
CA PHE A 22 7.34 16.97 4.01
C PHE A 22 7.62 17.05 2.51
N SER A 23 8.89 17.08 2.13
CA SER A 23 9.25 17.02 0.71
C SER A 23 8.77 15.71 0.08
N THR A 24 8.31 15.78 -1.18
CA THR A 24 7.88 14.62 -1.97
C THR A 24 8.92 13.49 -1.94
N LYS A 25 10.21 13.84 -2.07
CA LYS A 25 11.31 12.87 -2.00
C LYS A 25 11.32 12.12 -0.66
N LYS A 26 11.22 12.85 0.46
CA LYS A 26 11.26 12.23 1.79
C LYS A 26 10.03 11.36 2.04
N LEU A 27 8.85 11.83 1.60
CA LEU A 27 7.62 11.06 1.67
C LEU A 27 7.73 9.75 0.89
N GLN A 28 8.20 9.80 -0.36
CA GLN A 28 8.37 8.60 -1.22
C GLN A 28 9.38 7.61 -0.64
N GLN A 29 10.50 8.10 -0.10
CA GLN A 29 11.47 7.25 0.59
C GLN A 29 10.84 6.52 1.79
N THR A 30 10.04 7.25 2.60
CA THR A 30 9.34 6.65 3.74
C THR A 30 8.30 5.63 3.29
N LEU A 31 7.51 5.93 2.25
CA LEU A 31 6.50 5.00 1.72
C LEU A 31 7.11 3.67 1.27
N ILE A 32 8.21 3.71 0.49
CA ILE A 32 8.91 2.49 0.04
C ILE A 32 9.39 1.67 1.26
N ALA A 33 10.06 2.32 2.22
CA ALA A 33 10.54 1.65 3.42
C ALA A 33 9.39 1.08 4.28
N THR A 34 8.26 1.78 4.35
CA THR A 34 7.05 1.31 5.03
C THR A 34 6.48 0.07 4.36
N PHE A 35 6.36 0.05 3.03
CA PHE A 35 5.83 -1.10 2.30
C PHE A 35 6.74 -2.32 2.39
N GLN A 36 8.06 -2.12 2.31
CA GLN A 36 9.04 -3.18 2.58
C GLN A 36 8.85 -3.78 3.98
N LYS A 37 8.66 -2.92 4.99
CA LYS A 37 8.43 -3.37 6.37
C LYS A 37 7.11 -4.13 6.52
N LEU A 38 6.06 -3.67 5.84
CA LEU A 38 4.75 -4.34 5.84
C LEU A 38 4.84 -5.77 5.27
N ASN A 39 5.66 -5.99 4.24
CA ASN A 39 5.89 -7.32 3.67
C ASN A 39 6.48 -8.33 4.65
N SER A 40 7.06 -7.87 5.77
CA SER A 40 7.68 -8.72 6.79
C SER A 40 6.82 -8.90 8.04
N LYS A 41 5.57 -8.41 8.04
CA LYS A 41 4.69 -8.40 9.20
C LYS A 41 3.40 -9.19 8.95
N THR A 42 2.95 -9.86 10.00
CA THR A 42 1.62 -10.48 10.07
C THR A 42 0.72 -9.65 11.00
N TYR A 43 -0.49 -9.35 10.55
CA TYR A 43 -1.50 -8.63 11.31
C TYR A 43 -2.70 -9.53 11.62
N SER A 44 -3.50 -9.20 12.63
CA SER A 44 -4.87 -9.71 12.68
C SER A 44 -5.73 -8.93 11.69
N ILE A 45 -6.61 -9.60 10.96
CA ILE A 45 -7.58 -8.89 10.10
C ILE A 45 -8.52 -8.00 10.94
N GLU A 46 -8.73 -8.35 12.20
CA GLU A 46 -9.61 -7.62 13.13
C GLU A 46 -9.06 -6.22 13.46
N THR A 47 -7.75 -5.99 13.27
CA THR A 47 -7.15 -4.66 13.45
C THR A 47 -7.20 -3.81 12.19
N LEU A 48 -7.65 -4.37 11.06
CA LEU A 48 -7.66 -3.69 9.77
C LEU A 48 -9.08 -3.41 9.25
N ALA A 49 -10.00 -4.35 9.42
CA ALA A 49 -11.35 -4.27 8.85
C ALA A 49 -12.43 -4.60 9.88
N ALA A 50 -13.61 -4.01 9.69
CA ALA A 50 -14.81 -4.30 10.45
C ALA A 50 -16.05 -4.21 9.53
N PRO A 51 -16.87 -5.27 9.39
CA PRO A 51 -16.75 -6.59 10.04
C PRO A 51 -15.56 -7.41 9.50
N SER A 52 -15.08 -8.38 10.30
CA SER A 52 -13.90 -9.19 9.94
C SER A 52 -13.98 -10.65 10.36
N ILE A 53 -13.09 -11.47 9.77
CA ILE A 53 -13.00 -12.90 10.03
C ILE A 53 -12.27 -13.14 11.34
N ARG A 54 -12.98 -13.72 12.32
CA ARG A 54 -12.38 -14.05 13.63
C ARG A 54 -11.20 -15.01 13.50
N LYS A 55 -10.16 -14.77 14.31
CA LYS A 55 -8.93 -15.61 14.36
C LYS A 55 -8.24 -15.74 13.00
N CYS A 56 -8.35 -14.73 12.15
CA CYS A 56 -7.69 -14.69 10.86
C CYS A 56 -6.53 -13.71 10.90
N THR A 57 -5.39 -14.13 10.40
CA THR A 57 -4.25 -13.25 10.17
C THR A 57 -4.16 -12.86 8.71
N VAL A 58 -3.46 -11.77 8.45
CA VAL A 58 -3.16 -11.28 7.10
C VAL A 58 -1.69 -10.91 7.00
N ASP A 59 -1.08 -11.39 5.93
CA ASP A 59 0.27 -11.06 5.50
C ASP A 59 0.16 -10.21 4.22
N PHE A 60 1.00 -9.20 4.10
CA PHE A 60 0.99 -8.30 2.94
C PHE A 60 2.10 -8.67 1.96
N GLU A 61 1.81 -8.51 0.66
CA GLU A 61 2.81 -8.52 -0.39
C GLU A 61 2.63 -7.30 -1.28
N PHE A 62 3.36 -6.25 -0.94
CA PHE A 62 3.52 -5.04 -1.73
C PHE A 62 4.56 -5.26 -2.82
N GLY A 63 4.19 -4.92 -4.06
CA GLY A 63 5.09 -4.81 -5.20
C GLY A 63 5.06 -3.41 -5.79
N ILE A 64 6.17 -2.96 -6.37
CA ILE A 64 6.27 -1.70 -7.09
C ILE A 64 6.20 -1.96 -8.60
N ALA A 65 5.51 -1.10 -9.34
CA ALA A 65 5.40 -1.22 -10.79
C ALA A 65 6.77 -1.10 -11.47
N GLU A 66 7.06 -2.05 -12.35
CA GLU A 66 8.19 -1.97 -13.27
C GLU A 66 7.80 -2.56 -14.63
N ASP A 67 7.98 -1.74 -15.67
CA ASP A 67 7.66 -2.08 -17.06
C ASP A 67 6.19 -2.50 -17.23
N LYS A 68 5.93 -3.80 -17.45
CA LYS A 68 4.59 -4.36 -17.68
C LYS A 68 4.06 -5.14 -16.47
N GLY A 69 4.72 -5.05 -15.32
CA GLY A 69 4.35 -5.83 -14.14
C GLY A 69 4.74 -5.15 -12.83
N PHE A 70 4.87 -5.96 -11.80
CA PHE A 70 5.23 -5.53 -10.45
C PHE A 70 6.30 -6.46 -9.90
N ASN A 71 7.33 -5.89 -9.28
CA ASN A 71 8.30 -6.64 -8.51
C ASN A 71 8.00 -6.47 -7.02
N TYR A 72 8.06 -7.55 -6.26
CA TYR A 72 7.84 -7.48 -4.81
C TYR A 72 8.92 -6.64 -4.13
N ILE A 73 8.50 -5.77 -3.22
CA ILE A 73 9.40 -4.86 -2.52
C ILE A 73 10.16 -5.65 -1.46
N ASP A 74 11.36 -6.08 -1.83
CA ASP A 74 12.38 -6.65 -0.96
C ASP A 74 13.56 -5.67 -0.76
N ASN A 75 14.68 -6.14 -0.24
CA ASN A 75 15.88 -5.30 -0.05
C ASN A 75 16.45 -4.76 -1.38
N GLU A 76 16.44 -5.57 -2.43
CA GLU A 76 17.00 -5.21 -3.74
C GLU A 76 16.11 -4.17 -4.43
N GLU A 77 14.81 -4.45 -4.53
CA GLU A 77 13.85 -3.55 -5.16
C GLU A 77 13.70 -2.25 -4.37
N THR A 78 13.81 -2.30 -3.04
CA THR A 78 13.88 -1.10 -2.20
C THR A 78 15.11 -0.26 -2.54
N ALA A 79 16.30 -0.86 -2.61
CA ALA A 79 17.53 -0.13 -2.91
C ALA A 79 17.46 0.52 -4.31
N LYS A 80 16.94 -0.20 -5.30
CA LYS A 80 16.72 0.28 -6.67
C LYS A 80 15.75 1.46 -6.71
N ALA A 81 14.61 1.37 -6.03
CA ALA A 81 13.65 2.46 -5.95
C ALA A 81 14.22 3.71 -5.24
N LEU A 82 14.98 3.51 -4.15
CA LEU A 82 15.66 4.61 -3.46
C LEU A 82 16.75 5.26 -4.32
N GLN A 83 17.49 4.50 -5.12
CA GLN A 83 18.46 5.04 -6.08
C GLN A 83 17.78 5.88 -7.17
N ALA A 84 16.64 5.43 -7.71
CA ALA A 84 15.87 6.21 -8.67
C ALA A 84 15.41 7.56 -8.08
N LEU A 85 14.94 7.56 -6.83
CA LEU A 85 14.57 8.77 -6.09
C LEU A 85 15.72 9.75 -5.86
N GLN A 86 16.97 9.29 -5.88
CA GLN A 86 18.12 10.19 -5.79
C GLN A 86 18.19 11.13 -6.99
N LYS A 87 17.89 10.61 -8.18
CA LYS A 87 17.89 11.36 -9.45
C LYS A 87 16.71 12.32 -9.53
N LYS A 88 15.50 11.80 -9.34
CA LYS A 88 14.26 12.60 -9.43
C LYS A 88 13.13 11.91 -8.66
N PRO A 89 12.34 12.65 -7.85
CA PRO A 89 11.11 12.12 -7.26
C PRO A 89 10.12 11.69 -8.34
N PHE A 90 9.36 10.64 -8.06
CA PHE A 90 8.32 10.19 -8.96
C PHE A 90 7.13 11.16 -8.94
N ARG A 91 6.43 11.30 -10.08
CA ARG A 91 5.12 11.97 -10.09
C ARG A 91 4.00 11.02 -9.68
N ILE A 92 4.17 9.75 -10.05
CA ILE A 92 3.25 8.65 -9.77
C ILE A 92 4.06 7.47 -9.27
N MET A 93 3.54 6.77 -8.26
CA MET A 93 4.04 5.47 -7.83
C MET A 93 2.89 4.47 -7.77
N ASP A 94 2.96 3.45 -8.61
CA ASP A 94 1.97 2.38 -8.67
C ASP A 94 2.47 1.13 -7.95
N PHE A 95 1.57 0.53 -7.17
CA PHE A 95 1.86 -0.63 -6.35
C PHE A 95 0.80 -1.71 -6.53
N LEU A 96 1.25 -2.96 -6.47
CA LEU A 96 0.41 -4.11 -6.15
C LEU A 96 0.37 -4.25 -4.63
N CYS A 97 -0.78 -4.60 -4.08
CA CYS A 97 -0.94 -4.99 -2.68
C CYS A 97 -1.78 -6.26 -2.62
N ALA A 98 -1.12 -7.41 -2.41
CA ALA A 98 -1.81 -8.67 -2.17
C ALA A 98 -1.94 -8.94 -0.67
N LEU A 99 -3.16 -9.31 -0.24
CA LEU A 99 -3.49 -9.65 1.14
C LEU A 99 -3.69 -11.15 1.26
N ARG A 100 -2.79 -11.81 1.97
CA ARG A 100 -2.78 -13.26 2.17
C ARG A 100 -3.40 -13.62 3.51
N TYR A 101 -4.61 -14.14 3.46
CA TYR A 101 -5.36 -14.48 4.67
C TYR A 101 -5.10 -15.91 5.14
N HIS A 102 -4.91 -16.06 6.45
CA HIS A 102 -4.72 -17.37 7.09
C HIS A 102 -5.65 -17.48 8.31
N LYS A 103 -6.60 -18.43 8.26
CA LYS A 103 -7.46 -18.72 9.41
C LYS A 103 -6.72 -19.63 10.39
N THR A 104 -6.60 -19.19 11.63
CA THR A 104 -6.00 -20.00 12.70
C THR A 104 -7.03 -20.95 13.26
N GLN A 105 -6.71 -22.25 13.26
CA GLN A 105 -7.52 -23.33 13.79
C GLN A 105 -6.70 -24.17 14.76
N ALA A 106 -7.35 -25.05 15.53
CA ALA A 106 -6.68 -25.92 16.50
C ALA A 106 -5.59 -26.81 15.87
N LYS A 107 -5.71 -27.14 14.57
CA LYS A 107 -4.77 -27.99 13.82
C LYS A 107 -3.75 -27.21 12.96
N GLY A 108 -3.68 -25.88 13.09
CA GLY A 108 -2.74 -25.04 12.33
C GLY A 108 -3.39 -23.90 11.56
N LYS A 109 -2.69 -23.36 10.57
CA LYS A 109 -3.16 -22.26 9.72
C LYS A 109 -3.69 -22.79 8.39
N THR A 110 -4.88 -22.36 8.00
CA THR A 110 -5.47 -22.67 6.68
C THR A 110 -5.48 -21.41 5.82
N PRO A 111 -4.87 -21.42 4.62
CA PRO A 111 -4.93 -20.28 3.71
C PRO A 111 -6.36 -20.09 3.20
N LEU A 112 -6.78 -18.83 3.06
CA LEU A 112 -8.04 -18.45 2.40
C LEU A 112 -7.74 -17.81 1.03
N ARG A 113 -8.78 -17.45 0.27
CA ARG A 113 -8.62 -16.70 -0.99
C ARG A 113 -8.08 -15.31 -0.71
N PHE A 114 -7.08 -14.88 -1.46
CA PHE A 114 -6.42 -13.59 -1.29
C PHE A 114 -7.19 -12.45 -1.95
N ASP A 115 -6.98 -11.25 -1.43
CA ASP A 115 -7.36 -10.01 -2.09
C ASP A 115 -6.17 -9.38 -2.80
N TYR A 116 -6.42 -8.77 -3.95
CA TYR A 116 -5.44 -8.07 -4.76
C TYR A 116 -5.94 -6.66 -5.02
N PHE A 117 -5.16 -5.69 -4.59
CA PHE A 117 -5.41 -4.27 -4.85
C PHE A 117 -4.30 -3.69 -5.70
N MET A 118 -4.65 -2.74 -6.55
CA MET A 118 -3.71 -1.81 -7.16
C MET A 118 -3.84 -0.45 -6.49
N VAL A 119 -2.70 0.12 -6.10
CA VAL A 119 -2.63 1.40 -5.40
C VAL A 119 -1.81 2.37 -6.23
N ARG A 120 -2.40 3.50 -6.64
CA ARG A 120 -1.71 4.59 -7.32
C ARG A 120 -1.54 5.76 -6.38
N LEU A 121 -0.30 6.15 -6.15
CA LEU A 121 0.06 7.35 -5.39
C LEU A 121 0.46 8.44 -6.37
N SER A 122 -0.27 9.55 -6.38
CA SER A 122 0.08 10.72 -7.19
C SER A 122 0.56 11.86 -6.29
N PHE A 123 1.61 12.54 -6.71
CA PHE A 123 2.27 13.57 -5.92
C PHE A 123 2.31 14.91 -6.67
N SER A 124 1.84 15.97 -6.02
CA SER A 124 2.14 17.35 -6.36
C SER A 124 2.80 18.02 -5.15
N GLU A 125 3.16 19.32 -5.24
CA GLU A 125 4.04 20.00 -4.27
C GLU A 125 3.80 19.63 -2.81
N ASP A 126 2.60 19.91 -2.30
CA ASP A 126 2.16 19.69 -0.93
C ASP A 126 0.96 18.75 -0.82
N LEU A 127 0.60 18.07 -1.92
CA LEU A 127 -0.54 17.16 -1.98
C LEU A 127 -0.13 15.76 -2.42
N MET A 128 -0.84 14.79 -1.86
CA MET A 128 -0.77 13.40 -2.26
C MET A 128 -2.18 12.87 -2.46
N GLU A 129 -2.42 12.18 -3.57
CA GLU A 129 -3.66 11.44 -3.81
C GLU A 129 -3.36 9.94 -3.80
N ILE A 130 -4.19 9.18 -3.10
CA ILE A 130 -4.18 7.72 -3.08
C ILE A 130 -5.43 7.25 -3.82
N ARG A 131 -5.24 6.41 -4.84
CA ARG A 131 -6.31 5.69 -5.53
C ARG A 131 -6.13 4.21 -5.31
N VAL A 132 -7.20 3.53 -4.91
CA VAL A 132 -7.20 2.09 -4.69
C VAL A 132 -8.23 1.44 -5.61
N SER A 133 -7.78 0.48 -6.42
CA SER A 133 -8.64 -0.45 -7.14
C SER A 133 -8.57 -1.83 -6.50
N HIS A 134 -9.71 -2.45 -6.25
CA HIS A 134 -9.78 -3.88 -5.92
C HIS A 134 -9.88 -4.68 -7.22
N GLU A 135 -8.83 -5.42 -7.55
CA GLU A 135 -8.74 -6.18 -8.80
C GLU A 135 -9.44 -7.53 -8.69
N ARG A 136 -9.19 -8.22 -7.58
CA ARG A 136 -9.63 -9.61 -7.40
C ARG A 136 -9.66 -9.99 -5.94
N GLY A 137 -10.61 -10.85 -5.58
CA GLY A 137 -10.63 -11.56 -4.31
C GLY A 137 -11.95 -11.41 -3.57
N PRO A 138 -12.05 -11.95 -2.34
CA PRO A 138 -13.29 -11.92 -1.55
C PRO A 138 -13.63 -10.56 -0.93
N ARG A 139 -12.75 -9.56 -1.05
CA ARG A 139 -12.84 -8.23 -0.45
C ARG A 139 -13.14 -8.29 1.05
N HIS A 140 -12.27 -8.98 1.79
CA HIS A 140 -12.36 -9.03 3.26
C HIS A 140 -11.87 -7.75 3.94
N VAL A 141 -11.23 -6.87 3.16
CA VAL A 141 -10.77 -5.54 3.56
C VAL A 141 -11.29 -4.57 2.51
N GLU A 142 -11.82 -3.43 2.92
CA GLU A 142 -12.32 -2.42 1.98
C GLU A 142 -11.17 -1.53 1.46
N PRO A 143 -11.31 -0.93 0.27
CA PRO A 143 -10.31 0.01 -0.28
C PRO A 143 -9.91 1.12 0.72
N GLU A 144 -10.86 1.64 1.48
CA GLU A 144 -10.63 2.68 2.50
C GLU A 144 -9.75 2.17 3.64
N ASP A 145 -9.85 0.90 4.00
CA ASP A 145 -8.99 0.30 5.02
C ASP A 145 -7.54 0.16 4.52
N ILE A 146 -7.33 -0.09 3.22
CA ILE A 146 -6.00 -0.02 2.60
C ILE A 146 -5.44 1.40 2.65
N ILE A 147 -6.26 2.42 2.35
CA ILE A 147 -5.87 3.83 2.47
C ILE A 147 -5.47 4.16 3.91
N ARG A 148 -6.30 3.77 4.89
CA ARG A 148 -6.02 3.99 6.32
C ARG A 148 -4.72 3.32 6.75
N LEU A 149 -4.50 2.06 6.37
CA LEU A 149 -3.26 1.34 6.67
C LEU A 149 -2.03 2.09 6.16
N ILE A 150 -2.04 2.53 4.90
CA ILE A 150 -0.92 3.27 4.29
C ILE A 150 -0.66 4.56 5.06
N VAL A 151 -1.72 5.30 5.39
CA VAL A 151 -1.64 6.58 6.10
C VAL A 151 -1.09 6.39 7.52
N ASP A 152 -1.62 5.41 8.26
CA ASP A 152 -1.26 5.16 9.65
C ASP A 152 0.18 4.67 9.78
N GLU A 153 0.61 3.71 8.96
CA GLU A 153 1.99 3.23 8.99
C GLU A 153 2.98 4.31 8.51
N THR A 154 2.60 5.16 7.55
CA THR A 154 3.42 6.31 7.13
C THR A 154 3.55 7.35 8.24
N ASN A 155 2.44 7.74 8.88
CA ASN A 155 2.45 8.67 10.01
C ASN A 155 3.25 8.11 11.20
N GLN A 156 3.12 6.80 11.47
CA GLN A 156 3.90 6.11 12.49
C GLN A 156 5.40 6.14 12.17
N ALA A 157 5.79 5.89 10.91
CA ALA A 157 7.18 5.97 10.48
C ALA A 157 7.78 7.38 10.64
N PHE A 158 6.98 8.42 10.45
CA PHE A 158 7.38 9.80 10.71
C PHE A 158 7.31 10.22 12.19
N LYS A 159 6.69 9.42 13.06
CA LYS A 159 6.37 9.76 14.47
C LYS A 159 5.59 11.08 14.62
N LYS A 160 4.87 11.49 13.57
CA LYS A 160 3.99 12.66 13.51
C LYS A 160 3.03 12.55 12.34
N LYS A 161 1.98 13.38 12.33
CA LYS A 161 0.98 13.42 11.27
C LYS A 161 1.55 14.07 9.99
N ALA A 162 2.16 13.23 9.15
CA ALA A 162 2.76 13.59 7.87
C ALA A 162 1.73 13.76 6.76
N LEU A 163 0.69 12.92 6.78
CA LEU A 163 -0.44 12.95 5.88
C LEU A 163 -1.67 13.42 6.65
N ARG A 164 -2.25 14.54 6.23
CA ARG A 164 -3.52 15.05 6.78
C ARG A 164 -4.58 14.96 5.71
N MET A 165 -5.58 14.12 5.95
CA MET A 165 -6.70 13.90 5.04
C MET A 165 -7.43 15.21 4.76
N LEU A 166 -7.69 15.47 3.49
CA LEU A 166 -8.48 16.59 2.99
C LEU A 166 -9.86 16.10 2.59
N ASP A 167 -9.92 14.99 1.85
CA ASP A 167 -11.14 14.29 1.45
C ASP A 167 -10.92 12.77 1.42
N LEU A 168 -12.05 12.05 1.47
CA LEU A 168 -12.17 10.61 1.25
C LEU A 168 -13.47 10.41 0.45
N ALA A 169 -13.35 9.82 -0.74
CA ALA A 169 -14.43 9.63 -1.70
C ALA A 169 -14.48 8.18 -2.20
#